data_AF-A0A1R1PLC5-F1
#
_entry.id   AF-A0A1R1PLC5-F1
#
_cell.length_a   1.000
_cell.length_b   1.000
_cell.length_c   1.000
_cell.angle_alpha   90.00
_cell.angle_beta   90.00
_cell.angle_gamma   90.00
#
_symmetry.space_group_name_H-M   'P 1'
#
loop_
_entity.id
_entity.type
_entity.pdbx_description
1 polymer ?
#
loop_
_entity_poly.entity_id
_entity_poly.type
_entity_poly.pdbx_seq_one_letter_code
_entity_poly.pdbx_strand_id
1 'polypeptide(L)'
;MDTIRARQIDALVQMLNLHGEKKIKKIAEENGTEKNRRTRFYDENSVEDDGDEVVWKVLVIDEFSRDVISTVLKVSDLRENGITVHM
;
A
#
# COMPACT_ATOMS: atom_id res chain seq x y z
N MET A 1 -20.29 4.14 12.85
CA MET A 1 -20.97 4.65 11.63
C MET A 1 -19.88 5.07 10.67
N ASP A 2 -19.69 4.33 9.59
CA ASP A 2 -18.61 4.60 8.63
C ASP A 2 -18.95 5.84 7.82
N THR A 3 -18.17 6.90 8.00
CA THR A 3 -18.34 8.12 7.22
C THR A 3 -17.75 7.93 5.82
N ILE A 4 -18.24 8.72 4.85
CA ILE A 4 -17.66 8.73 3.49
C ILE A 4 -16.15 9.03 3.54
N ARG A 5 -15.74 9.94 4.42
CA ARG A 5 -14.32 10.27 4.63
C ARG A 5 -13.51 9.07 5.08
N ALA A 6 -14.02 8.26 6.01
CA ALA A 6 -13.33 7.05 6.46
C ALA A 6 -13.09 6.08 5.29
N ARG A 7 -14.10 5.86 4.45
CA ARG A 7 -13.96 5.00 3.26
C ARG A 7 -12.95 5.54 2.23
N GLN A 8 -12.90 6.86 2.05
CA GLN A 8 -11.92 7.50 1.17
C GLN A 8 -10.49 7.29 1.68
N ILE A 9 -10.27 7.48 2.99
CA ILE A 9 -8.97 7.24 3.63
C ILE A 9 -8.58 5.77 3.46
N ASP A 10 -9.47 4.83 3.77
CA ASP A 10 -9.18 3.40 3.66
C ASP A 10 -8.82 2.97 2.23
N ALA A 11 -9.50 3.54 1.22
CA ALA A 11 -9.23 3.26 -0.18
C ALA A 11 -7.86 3.82 -0.61
N LEU A 12 -7.53 5.05 -0.19
CA LEU A 12 -6.23 5.65 -0.47
C LEU A 12 -5.10 4.90 0.21
N VAL A 13 -5.24 4.54 1.49
CA VAL A 13 -4.22 3.75 2.22
C VAL A 13 -3.99 2.39 1.53
N GLN A 14 -5.05 1.72 1.05
CA GLN A 14 -4.91 0.50 0.27
C GLN A 14 -4.15 0.73 -1.04
N MET A 15 -4.50 1.78 -1.79
CA MET A 15 -3.79 2.14 -3.02
C MET A 15 -2.30 2.42 -2.77
N LEU A 16 -2.01 3.17 -1.71
CA LEU A 16 -0.66 3.55 -1.30
C LEU A 16 0.19 2.37 -0.86
N ASN A 17 -0.43 1.30 -0.37
CA ASN A 17 0.21 0.03 -0.05
C ASN A 17 0.16 -0.96 -1.22
N LEU A 18 0.03 -0.45 -2.45
CA LEU A 18 -0.02 -1.24 -3.69
C LEU A 18 -1.09 -2.33 -3.66
N HIS A 19 -2.15 -2.12 -2.88
CA HIS A 19 -3.22 -3.06 -2.57
C HIS A 19 -2.76 -4.40 -1.93
N GLY A 20 -1.52 -4.52 -1.44
CA GLY A 20 -1.10 -5.56 -0.49
C GLY A 20 -1.50 -5.12 0.92
N GLU A 21 -2.11 -5.92 1.81
CA GLU A 21 -1.81 -7.30 2.20
C GLU A 21 -3.08 -8.10 2.53
N LYS A 22 -4.18 -7.98 1.77
CA LYS A 22 -5.35 -8.90 1.97
C LYS A 22 -5.30 -10.18 1.16
N LYS A 23 -4.42 -10.28 0.15
CA LYS A 23 -4.30 -11.48 -0.69
C LYS A 23 -3.29 -12.51 -0.17
N ILE A 24 -2.21 -12.11 0.50
CA ILE A 24 -1.17 -13.07 0.93
C ILE A 24 -1.55 -13.77 2.25
N LYS A 25 -2.06 -13.04 3.25
CA LYS A 25 -2.43 -13.62 4.56
C LYS A 25 -3.66 -14.56 4.48
N LYS A 26 -4.63 -14.30 3.60
CA LYS A 26 -5.77 -15.23 3.36
C LYS A 26 -5.38 -16.54 2.66
N ILE A 27 -4.38 -16.52 1.78
CA ILE A 27 -3.93 -17.73 1.08
C ILE A 27 -3.06 -18.59 2.01
N ALA A 28 -2.27 -17.95 2.89
CA ALA A 28 -1.41 -18.64 3.85
C ALA A 28 -2.16 -19.39 4.96
N GLU A 29 -3.34 -18.92 5.37
CA GLU A 29 -4.15 -19.60 6.39
C GLU A 29 -4.97 -20.79 5.83
N GLU A 30 -5.28 -20.81 4.53
CA GLU A 30 -6.18 -21.83 3.94
C GLU A 30 -5.48 -22.94 3.15
N ASN A 31 -4.24 -22.76 2.67
CA ASN A 31 -3.63 -23.76 1.78
C ASN A 31 -2.20 -24.10 2.18
N GLY A 32 -2.09 -25.10 3.06
CA GLY A 32 -0.97 -26.02 2.98
C GLY A 32 -0.93 -26.62 1.57
N THR A 33 0.28 -26.67 1.01
CA THR A 33 0.72 -27.33 -0.23
C THR A 33 0.53 -26.62 -1.58
N GLU A 34 1.71 -26.25 -2.12
CA GLU A 34 2.17 -26.44 -3.52
C GLU A 34 1.85 -25.40 -4.63
N LYS A 35 2.90 -24.62 -4.93
CA LYS A 35 3.51 -24.34 -6.25
C LYS A 35 2.58 -24.35 -7.48
N ASN A 36 2.26 -23.17 -8.02
CA ASN A 36 2.80 -22.77 -9.33
C ASN A 36 2.58 -21.28 -9.64
N ARG A 37 3.61 -20.70 -10.25
CA ARG A 37 3.79 -19.32 -10.68
C ARG A 37 2.73 -18.89 -11.71
N ARG A 38 2.32 -17.63 -11.65
CA ARG A 38 2.26 -16.73 -12.82
C ARG A 38 2.54 -15.28 -12.40
N THR A 39 3.71 -14.80 -12.88
CA THR A 39 4.11 -13.39 -13.14
C THR A 39 4.13 -12.44 -11.93
N ARG A 40 5.21 -12.33 -11.13
CA ARG A 40 6.49 -11.61 -11.40
C ARG A 40 6.33 -10.21 -12.02
N PHE A 41 6.19 -9.21 -11.14
CA PHE A 41 6.76 -7.84 -11.16
C PHE A 41 6.49 -7.34 -9.72
N TYR A 42 7.37 -7.39 -8.72
CA TYR A 42 8.78 -7.01 -8.59
C TYR A 42 9.50 -8.06 -7.73
N ASP A 43 10.72 -8.45 -8.10
CA ASP A 43 11.61 -9.23 -7.23
C ASP A 43 13.06 -8.91 -7.62
N GLU A 44 13.71 -8.04 -6.83
CA GLU A 44 15.17 -7.99 -6.74
C GLU A 44 15.65 -7.70 -5.30
N ASN A 45 14.76 -7.77 -4.31
CA ASN A 45 15.14 -7.87 -2.90
C ASN A 45 13.94 -8.52 -2.20
N SER A 46 13.92 -9.86 -2.16
CA SER A 46 13.15 -10.56 -1.14
C SER A 46 13.79 -10.27 0.21
N VAL A 47 13.57 -9.05 0.70
CA VAL A 47 13.67 -8.73 2.11
C VAL A 47 12.58 -9.57 2.74
N GLU A 48 12.97 -10.58 3.49
CA GLU A 48 12.08 -11.30 4.38
C GLU A 48 11.30 -10.24 5.15
N ASP A 49 9.96 -10.33 5.16
CA ASP A 49 9.06 -9.50 5.96
C ASP A 49 9.29 -9.80 7.45
N ASP A 50 10.50 -9.53 7.94
CA ASP A 50 10.73 -9.12 9.31
C ASP A 50 9.93 -7.83 9.41
N GLY A 51 8.78 -7.91 10.08
CA GLY A 51 7.68 -6.93 10.06
C GLY A 51 7.98 -5.51 10.55
N ASP A 52 9.23 -5.06 10.43
CA ASP A 52 9.77 -3.77 10.84
C ASP A 52 10.46 -2.98 9.70
N GLU A 53 10.66 -3.54 8.49
CA GLU A 53 11.30 -2.78 7.40
C GLU A 53 10.30 -1.94 6.58
N VAL A 54 10.33 -0.62 6.78
CA VAL A 54 9.51 0.34 6.03
C VAL A 54 9.99 0.44 4.58
N VAL A 55 9.22 -0.14 3.65
CA VAL A 55 9.47 0.01 2.21
C VAL A 55 9.14 1.43 1.75
N TRP A 56 10.18 2.18 1.35
CA TRP A 56 10.04 3.52 0.81
C TRP A 56 9.51 3.50 -0.63
N LYS A 57 8.41 4.22 -0.85
CA LYS A 57 7.71 4.37 -2.14
C LYS A 57 7.75 5.83 -2.57
N VAL A 58 7.81 6.05 -3.88
CA VAL A 58 7.68 7.39 -4.48
C VAL A 58 6.26 7.53 -5.04
N LEU A 59 5.51 8.50 -4.53
CA LEU A 59 4.18 8.85 -5.03
C LEU A 59 4.31 9.99 -6.05
N VAL A 60 3.99 9.71 -7.31
CA VAL A 60 3.92 10.69 -8.40
C VAL A 60 2.46 11.03 -8.65
N ILE A 61 2.10 12.30 -8.52
CA ILE A 61 0.72 12.79 -8.65
C ILE A 61 0.68 14.11 -9.40
N ASP A 62 -0.42 14.36 -10.10
CA ASP A 62 -0.69 15.65 -10.73
C ASP A 62 -1.29 16.67 -9.74
N GLU A 63 -1.43 17.92 -10.18
CA GLU A 63 -1.94 19.01 -9.34
C GLU A 63 -3.34 18.71 -8.78
N PHE A 64 -4.22 18.12 -9.61
CA PHE A 64 -5.56 17.74 -9.18
C PHE A 64 -5.53 16.66 -8.09
N SER A 65 -4.75 15.59 -8.27
CA SER A 65 -4.65 14.51 -7.30
C SER A 65 -4.01 14.98 -5.98
N ARG A 66 -3.10 15.96 -6.03
CA ARG A 66 -2.55 16.61 -4.83
C ARG A 66 -3.64 17.28 -4.01
N ASP A 67 -4.53 18.03 -4.66
CA ASP A 67 -5.63 18.72 -3.98
C ASP A 67 -6.62 17.73 -3.38
N VAL A 68 -6.92 16.62 -4.08
CA VAL A 68 -7.76 15.55 -3.54
C VAL A 68 -7.13 14.90 -2.32
N ILE A 69 -5.89 14.43 -2.40
CA ILE A 69 -5.22 13.69 -1.32
C ILE A 69 -5.00 14.57 -0.09
N SER A 70 -4.61 15.84 -0.29
CA SER A 70 -4.35 16.78 0.81
C SER A 70 -5.58 17.14 1.65
N THR A 71 -6.80 16.93 1.13
CA THR A 71 -8.04 17.18 1.89
C THR A 71 -8.41 16.05 2.86
N VAL A 72 -7.79 14.88 2.70
CA VAL A 72 -8.14 13.65 3.43
C VAL A 72 -6.97 13.03 4.18
N LEU A 73 -5.73 13.20 3.72
CA LEU A 73 -4.53 12.66 4.33
C LEU A 73 -3.54 13.77 4.67
N LYS A 74 -2.87 13.64 5.82
CA LYS A 74 -1.78 14.54 6.22
C LYS A 74 -0.44 14.03 5.68
N VAL A 75 0.55 14.92 5.68
CA VAL A 75 1.94 14.55 5.34
C VAL A 75 2.51 13.50 6.32
N SER A 76 2.08 13.53 7.58
CA SER A 76 2.42 12.48 8.57
C SER A 76 1.98 11.10 8.10
N ASP A 77 0.74 11.00 7.65
CA ASP A 77 0.10 9.73 7.28
C ASP A 77 0.78 9.13 6.03
N LEU A 78 1.20 9.99 5.10
CA LEU A 78 1.99 9.57 3.94
C LEU A 78 3.36 9.00 4.38
N ARG A 79 4.06 9.68 5.28
CA ARG A 79 5.37 9.24 5.78
C ARG A 79 5.28 7.91 6.55
N GLU A 80 4.24 7.74 7.35
CA GLU A 80 3.96 6.50 8.09
C GLU A 80 3.73 5.31 7.15
N ASN A 81 3.16 5.54 5.95
CA ASN A 81 3.01 4.51 4.91
C ASN A 81 4.25 4.37 4.01
N GLY A 82 5.39 4.96 4.40
CA GLY A 82 6.65 4.90 3.66
C GLY A 82 6.65 5.71 2.37
N ILE A 83 5.80 6.73 2.24
CA ILE A 83 5.68 7.48 0.99
C ILE A 83 6.53 8.74 1.04
N THR A 84 7.31 8.92 -0.02
CA THR A 84 7.97 10.16 -0.40
C THR A 84 7.24 10.74 -1.61
N VAL A 85 6.95 12.04 -1.60
CA VAL A 85 6.19 12.68 -2.69
C VAL A 85 7.15 13.23 -3.74
N HIS A 86 6.85 12.96 -5.00
CA HIS A 86 7.49 13.60 -6.15
C HIS A 86 6.41 14.31 -6.96
N MET A 87 6.55 15.63 -7.14
CA MET A 87 5.63 16.49 -7.91
C MET A 87 6.11 16.63 -9.34
#